data_AF-A0A0R1QY91-F1
#
_entry.id   AF-A0A0R1QY91-F1
#
_cell.length_a   1.000
_cell.length_b   1.000
_cell.length_c   1.000
_cell.angle_alpha   90.00
_cell.angle_beta   90.00
_cell.angle_gamma   90.00
#
_symmetry.space_group_name_H-M   'P 1'
#
loop_
_entity.id
_entity.type
_entity.pdbx_description
1 polymer ?
#
loop_
_entity_poly.entity_id
_entity_poly.type
_entity_poly.pdbx_seq_one_letter_code
_entity_poly.pdbx_strand_id
1 'polypeptide(L)'
;MLQHRAFLVLPEDHVSELILTANFTALSFDNTIDPAYFTWWFNCSHEAQSQLQGRGQLGRRVVVRDLKELKITLPDLTTQTDIAQIYQDGVTSASLYRKLADTVEEKSLQFIQQRIVKESTHD
;
A
#
# COMPACT_ATOMS: atom_id res chain seq x y z
N MET A 1 7.32 -6.85 -11.41
CA MET A 1 7.95 -5.53 -11.19
C MET A 1 7.79 -5.18 -9.73
N LEU A 2 8.89 -4.95 -9.00
CA LEU A 2 8.81 -4.41 -7.64
C LEU A 2 8.34 -2.96 -7.73
N GLN A 3 7.10 -2.69 -7.32
CA GLN A 3 6.59 -1.34 -7.17
C GLN A 3 7.10 -0.78 -5.84
N HIS A 4 7.78 0.36 -5.86
CA HIS A 4 8.10 1.11 -4.65
C HIS A 4 6.81 1.60 -4.03
N ARG A 5 6.61 1.32 -2.74
CA ARG A 5 5.43 1.75 -2.02
C ARG A 5 5.82 2.26 -0.64
N ALA A 6 5.26 3.41 -0.30
CA ALA A 6 5.19 3.90 1.07
C ALA A 6 3.95 3.30 1.74
N PHE A 7 4.06 3.04 3.04
CA PHE A 7 2.98 2.54 3.87
C PHE A 7 2.97 3.32 5.18
N LEU A 8 1.78 3.66 5.66
CA LEU A 8 1.58 4.09 7.02
C LEU A 8 1.43 2.84 7.89
N VAL A 9 2.32 2.66 8.86
CA VAL A 9 2.23 1.56 9.82
C VAL A 9 1.43 2.05 11.00
N LEU A 10 0.27 1.43 11.24
CA LEU A 10 -0.56 1.69 12.40
C LEU A 10 -0.21 0.69 13.50
N PRO A 11 -0.08 1.13 14.77
CA PRO A 11 0.08 0.21 15.89
C PRO A 11 -1.17 -0.68 16.03
N GLU A 12 -0.97 -1.95 16.30
CA GLU A 12 -2.04 -2.91 16.64
C GLU A 12 -2.02 -3.20 18.14
N ASP A 13 -3.21 -3.27 18.77
CA ASP A 13 -3.41 -3.40 20.23
C ASP A 13 -2.74 -4.65 20.86
N HIS A 14 -2.26 -5.60 20.04
CA HIS A 14 -1.65 -6.85 20.48
C HIS A 14 -0.23 -7.06 19.93
N VAL A 15 0.36 -6.03 19.32
CA VAL A 15 1.72 -6.08 18.78
C VAL A 15 2.64 -5.25 19.66
N SER A 16 3.50 -5.93 20.43
CA SER A 16 4.45 -5.27 21.34
C SER A 16 5.65 -4.66 20.61
N GLU A 17 6.03 -5.23 19.47
CA GLU A 17 7.21 -4.82 18.72
C GLU A 17 7.00 -4.95 17.21
N LEU A 18 7.53 -3.99 16.46
CA LEU A 18 7.53 -3.99 15.00
C LEU A 18 8.98 -4.15 14.50
N ILE A 19 9.23 -5.20 13.73
CA ILE A 19 10.56 -5.48 13.18
C ILE A 19 10.59 -5.04 11.72
N LEU A 20 11.44 -4.06 11.40
CA LEU A 20 11.71 -3.64 10.04
C LEU A 20 12.82 -4.50 9.43
N THR A 21 12.51 -5.21 8.36
CA THR A 21 13.52 -5.94 7.59
C THR A 21 14.35 -4.99 6.73
N ALA A 22 15.51 -5.44 6.25
CA ALA A 22 16.45 -4.62 5.47
C ALA A 22 15.90 -4.06 4.14
N ASN A 23 14.69 -4.47 3.74
CA ASN A 23 13.98 -3.99 2.56
C ASN A 23 13.15 -2.72 2.81
N PHE A 24 12.97 -2.35 4.08
CA PHE A 24 12.23 -1.17 4.47
C PHE A 24 13.17 -0.08 5.00
N THR A 25 12.66 1.14 5.00
CA THR A 25 13.29 2.30 5.64
C THR A 25 12.20 3.05 6.36
N ALA A 26 12.42 3.34 7.64
CA ALA A 26 11.54 4.21 8.40
C ALA A 26 11.78 5.66 8.02
N LEU A 27 10.70 6.41 7.84
CA LEU A 27 10.72 7.85 7.65
C LEU A 27 10.02 8.50 8.83
N SER A 28 10.55 9.63 9.28
CA SER A 28 9.94 10.48 10.30
C SER A 28 9.88 11.88 9.73
N PHE A 29 8.72 12.52 9.87
CA PHE A 29 8.47 13.87 9.38
C PHE A 29 8.39 14.83 10.56
N ASP A 30 8.64 16.11 10.27
CA ASP A 30 8.27 17.17 11.20
C ASP A 30 6.76 17.45 11.12
N ASN A 31 6.27 18.44 11.87
CA ASN A 31 4.86 18.78 11.94
C ASN A 31 4.32 19.50 10.68
N THR A 32 5.13 19.64 9.62
CA THR A 32 4.70 20.32 8.39
C THR A 32 4.11 19.35 7.37
N ILE A 33 4.40 18.05 7.51
CA ILE A 33 3.96 17.00 6.58
C ILE A 33 3.10 16.00 7.34
N ASP A 34 1.87 15.81 6.89
CA ASP A 34 1.05 14.67 7.28
C ASP A 34 1.66 13.38 6.67
N PRO A 35 2.07 12.38 7.50
CA PRO A 35 2.64 11.13 7.00
C PRO A 35 1.70 10.36 6.03
N ALA A 36 0.39 10.49 6.23
CA ALA A 36 -0.60 9.89 5.34
C ALA A 36 -0.65 10.59 3.98
N TYR A 37 -0.50 11.91 3.95
CA TYR A 37 -0.34 12.67 2.71
C TYR A 37 0.92 12.25 1.95
N PHE A 38 2.06 12.11 2.65
CA PHE A 38 3.28 11.61 2.02
C PHE A 38 3.07 10.23 1.37
N THR A 39 2.32 9.35 2.03
CA THR A 39 2.02 8.00 1.51
C THR A 39 1.29 8.07 0.17
N TRP A 40 0.27 8.92 0.05
CA TRP A 40 -0.39 9.20 -1.23
C TRP A 40 0.60 9.79 -2.24
N TRP A 41 1.34 10.83 -1.85
CA TRP A 41 2.23 11.56 -2.73
C TRP A 41 3.27 10.63 -3.35
N PHE A 42 3.93 9.81 -2.53
CA PHE A 42 4.96 8.88 -2.99
C PHE A 42 4.39 7.80 -3.92
N ASN A 43 3.22 7.26 -3.58
CA ASN A 43 2.62 6.13 -4.30
C ASN A 43 1.93 6.53 -5.61
N CYS A 44 1.38 7.75 -5.68
CA CYS A 44 0.41 8.11 -6.72
C CYS A 44 0.71 9.43 -7.43
N SER A 45 1.43 10.38 -6.82
CA SER A 45 1.64 11.68 -7.45
C SER A 45 2.54 11.58 -8.68
N HIS A 46 2.23 12.36 -9.71
CA HIS A 46 3.09 12.49 -10.88
C HIS A 46 4.48 13.02 -10.51
N GLU A 47 4.55 13.94 -9.54
CA GLU A 47 5.79 14.54 -9.05
C GLU A 47 6.75 13.50 -8.46
N ALA A 48 6.26 12.61 -7.59
CA ALA A 48 7.06 11.53 -7.03
C ALA A 48 7.53 10.56 -8.12
N GLN A 49 6.62 10.14 -9.00
CA GLN A 49 6.95 9.21 -10.08
C GLN A 49 8.01 9.79 -11.02
N SER A 50 7.88 11.05 -11.42
CA SER A 50 8.87 11.73 -12.28
C SER A 50 10.26 11.79 -11.63
N GLN A 51 10.34 12.05 -10.32
CA GLN A 51 11.61 12.13 -9.61
C GLN A 51 12.27 10.75 -9.44
N LEU A 52 11.48 9.72 -9.11
CA LEU A 52 11.98 8.34 -9.02
C LEU A 52 12.49 7.84 -10.37
N GLN A 53 11.77 8.15 -11.45
CA GLN A 53 12.17 7.83 -12.83
C GLN A 53 13.46 8.56 -13.23
N GLY A 54 13.53 9.88 -13.00
CA GLY A 54 14.71 10.69 -13.33
C GLY A 54 15.98 10.25 -12.60
N ARG A 55 15.84 9.62 -11.43
CA ARG A 55 16.95 9.04 -10.64
C ARG A 55 17.34 7.62 -11.07
N GLY A 56 16.71 7.06 -12.11
CA GLY A 56 17.00 5.72 -12.60
C GLY A 56 16.60 4.61 -11.62
N GLN A 57 15.65 4.88 -10.72
CA GLN A 57 15.23 3.94 -9.68
C GLN A 57 14.13 2.98 -10.15
N LEU A 58 13.68 3.06 -11.40
CA LEU A 58 12.72 2.11 -11.98
C LEU A 58 13.27 0.67 -11.91
N GLY A 59 12.67 -0.14 -11.03
CA GLY A 59 13.05 -1.55 -10.83
C GLY A 59 14.30 -1.77 -9.95
N ARG A 60 14.87 -0.72 -9.32
CA ARG A 60 16.01 -0.82 -8.40
C ARG A 60 15.60 -0.46 -6.97
N ARG A 61 16.36 -0.87 -5.96
CA ARG A 61 16.11 -0.50 -4.56
C ARG A 61 16.30 1.02 -4.39
N VAL A 62 15.27 1.71 -3.92
CA VAL A 62 15.37 3.14 -3.57
C VAL A 62 16.39 3.32 -2.46
N VAL A 63 17.39 4.17 -2.70
CA VAL A 63 18.46 4.46 -1.75
C VAL A 63 18.01 5.58 -0.82
N VAL A 64 18.31 5.46 0.48
CA VAL A 64 17.93 6.44 1.51
C VAL A 64 18.37 7.87 1.16
N ARG A 65 19.52 8.03 0.53
CA ARG A 65 20.01 9.34 0.05
C ARG A 65 19.02 9.98 -0.92
N ASP A 66 18.50 9.20 -1.87
CA ASP A 66 17.59 9.71 -2.90
C ASP A 66 16.25 10.15 -2.29
N LEU A 67 15.77 9.45 -1.25
CA LEU A 67 14.57 9.83 -0.49
C LEU A 67 14.71 11.22 0.15
N LYS A 68 15.89 11.54 0.69
CA LYS A 68 16.15 12.84 1.33
C LYS A 68 16.20 14.02 0.35
N GLU A 69 16.42 13.73 -0.93
CA GLU A 69 16.53 14.74 -1.98
C GLU A 69 15.23 14.88 -2.79
N LEU A 70 14.19 14.13 -2.45
CA LEU A 70 12.87 14.28 -3.06
C LEU A 70 12.30 15.66 -2.70
N LYS A 71 11.79 16.34 -3.71
CA LYS A 71 11.05 17.59 -3.55
C LYS A 71 9.57 17.28 -3.57
N ILE A 72 8.85 17.77 -2.57
CA ILE A 72 7.41 17.55 -2.44
C ILE A 72 6.71 18.90 -2.49
N THR A 73 5.68 19.00 -3.33
CA THR A 73 4.73 20.10 -3.24
C THR A 73 3.92 19.95 -1.95
N LEU A 74 4.01 20.95 -1.08
CA LEU A 74 3.44 20.88 0.27
C LEU A 74 2.31 21.91 0.43
N PRO A 75 1.03 21.48 0.32
CA PRO A 75 -0.10 22.35 0.64
C PRO A 75 -0.28 22.51 2.16
N ASP A 76 -1.25 23.31 2.59
CA ASP A 76 -1.56 23.42 4.02
C ASP A 76 -2.01 22.07 4.64
N LEU A 77 -1.89 21.94 5.96
CA LEU A 77 -2.18 20.70 6.66
C LEU A 77 -3.62 20.21 6.45
N THR A 78 -4.59 21.12 6.36
CA THR A 78 -5.99 20.78 6.10
C THR A 78 -6.14 20.08 4.74
N THR A 79 -5.56 20.67 3.70
CA THR A 79 -5.55 20.09 2.35
C THR A 79 -4.80 18.76 2.32
N GLN A 80 -3.68 18.66 3.04
CA GLN A 80 -2.94 17.39 3.16
C GLN A 80 -3.81 16.29 3.76
N THR A 81 -4.53 16.57 4.84
CA THR A 81 -5.43 15.62 5.51
C THR A 81 -6.60 15.22 4.60
N ASP A 82 -7.21 16.17 3.88
CA ASP A 82 -8.31 15.87 2.95
C ASP A 82 -7.85 14.90 1.84
N ILE A 83 -6.69 15.15 1.23
CA ILE A 83 -6.09 14.28 0.21
C ILE A 83 -5.79 12.90 0.81
N ALA A 84 -5.19 12.87 2.00
CA ALA A 84 -4.82 11.65 2.69
C ALA A 84 -6.05 10.78 2.99
N GLN A 85 -7.15 11.37 3.47
CA GLN A 85 -8.38 10.66 3.79
C GLN A 85 -8.98 10.01 2.54
N ILE A 86 -9.12 10.77 1.44
CA ILE A 86 -9.65 10.25 0.17
C ILE A 86 -8.81 9.05 -0.32
N TYR A 87 -7.49 9.16 -0.23
CA TYR A 87 -6.60 8.07 -0.61
C TYR A 87 -6.77 6.84 0.28
N GLN A 88 -6.84 7.00 1.59
CA GLN A 88 -7.02 5.91 2.55
C GLN A 88 -8.36 5.20 2.37
N ASP A 89 -9.44 5.95 2.12
CA ASP A 89 -10.76 5.38 1.84
C ASP A 89 -10.74 4.50 0.59
N GLY A 90 -10.03 4.96 -0.45
CA GLY A 90 -9.81 4.20 -1.68
C GLY A 90 -8.99 2.92 -1.45
N VAL A 91 -7.88 3.01 -0.71
CA VAL A 91 -7.05 1.85 -0.36
C VAL A 91 -7.83 0.84 0.46
N THR A 92 -8.61 1.30 1.44
CA THR A 92 -9.45 0.46 2.29
C THR A 92 -10.52 -0.25 1.47
N SER A 93 -11.23 0.48 0.61
CA SER A 93 -12.24 -0.08 -0.29
C SER A 93 -11.64 -1.14 -1.21
N ALA A 94 -10.49 -0.87 -1.83
CA ALA A 94 -9.80 -1.83 -2.68
C ALA A 94 -9.39 -3.11 -1.93
N SER A 95 -8.95 -2.98 -0.68
CA SER A 95 -8.63 -4.11 0.20
C SER A 95 -9.87 -4.97 0.51
N LEU A 96 -10.99 -4.33 0.84
CA LEU A 96 -12.26 -5.01 1.10
C LEU A 96 -12.77 -5.76 -0.14
N TYR A 97 -12.76 -5.14 -1.32
CA TYR A 97 -13.18 -5.79 -2.56
C TYR A 97 -12.27 -6.98 -2.93
N ARG A 98 -10.97 -6.90 -2.65
CA ARG A 98 -10.06 -8.03 -2.86
C ARG A 98 -10.41 -9.20 -1.94
N LYS A 99 -10.58 -8.96 -0.64
CA LYS A 99 -10.99 -10.00 0.32
C LYS A 99 -12.33 -10.64 -0.07
N LEU A 100 -13.26 -9.84 -0.58
CA LEU A 100 -14.54 -10.34 -1.09
C LEU A 100 -14.34 -11.27 -2.30
N ALA A 101 -13.53 -10.86 -3.26
CA ALA A 101 -13.21 -11.68 -4.44
C ALA A 101 -12.58 -13.03 -4.03
N ASP A 102 -11.61 -13.01 -3.12
CA ASP A 102 -10.95 -14.22 -2.60
C ASP A 102 -11.98 -15.17 -1.94
N THR A 103 -12.90 -14.61 -1.14
CA THR A 103 -13.98 -15.38 -0.48
C THR A 103 -14.94 -16.01 -1.48
N VAL A 104 -15.29 -15.29 -2.55
CA VAL A 104 -16.17 -15.77 -3.61
C VAL A 104 -15.51 -16.90 -4.39
N GLU A 105 -14.22 -16.76 -4.71
CA GLU A 105 -13.43 -17.79 -5.38
C GLU A 105 -13.37 -19.07 -4.53
N GLU A 106 -13.03 -18.94 -3.24
CA GLU A 106 -12.96 -20.08 -2.31
C GLU A 106 -14.29 -20.84 -2.25
N LYS A 107 -15.42 -20.14 -2.08
CA LYS A 107 -16.75 -20.76 -2.04
C LYS A 107 -17.11 -21.43 -3.36
N SER A 108 -16.73 -20.82 -4.49
CA SER A 108 -16.97 -21.39 -5.82
C SER A 108 -16.21 -22.71 -6.00
N LEU A 109 -14.94 -22.76 -5.58
CA LEU A 109 -14.13 -23.97 -5.61
C LEU A 109 -14.70 -25.07 -4.71
N GLN A 110 -15.10 -24.73 -3.49
CA GLN A 110 -15.76 -25.69 -2.57
C GLN A 110 -17.03 -26.27 -3.19
N PHE A 111 -17.86 -25.44 -3.82
CA PHE A 111 -19.09 -25.89 -4.48
C PHE A 111 -18.79 -26.83 -5.66
N ILE A 112 -17.78 -26.51 -6.49
CA ILE A 112 -17.34 -27.36 -7.60
C ILE A 112 -16.86 -28.72 -7.07
N GLN A 113 -16.05 -28.74 -6.02
CA GLN A 113 -15.57 -29.99 -5.40
C GLN A 113 -16.72 -30.85 -4.87
N GLN A 114 -17.69 -30.24 -4.17
CA GLN A 114 -18.87 -30.95 -3.67
C GLN A 114 -19.70 -31.56 -4.81
N ARG A 115 -19.81 -30.87 -5.95
CA ARG A 115 -20.50 -31.37 -7.14
C ARG A 115 -19.79 -32.59 -7.73
N ILE A 116 -18.48 -32.50 -7.95
CA ILE A 116 -17.68 -33.61 -8.49
C ILE A 116 -17.77 -34.86 -7.61
N VAL A 117 -17.65 -34.70 -6.28
CA VAL A 117 -17.72 -35.82 -5.33
C VAL A 117 -19.11 -36.49 -5.34
N LYS A 118 -20.19 -35.70 -5.45
CA LYS A 118 -21.57 -36.24 -5.52
C LYS A 118 -21.84 -37.03 -6.80
N GLU A 119 -21.27 -36.61 -7.92
CA GLU A 119 -21.37 -37.37 -9.19
C GLU A 119 -20.54 -38.65 -9.14
N SER A 120 -19.36 -38.61 -8.51
CA SER A 120 -18.45 -39.77 -8.39
C SER A 120 -18.93 -40.85 -7.40
N THR A 121 -19.98 -40.57 -6.62
CA THR A 121 -20.57 -41.50 -5.64
C THR A 121 -21.87 -42.14 -6.12
N HIS A 122 -22.34 -41.80 -7.34
CA HIS A 122 -23.52 -42.40 -7.96
C HIS A 122 -23.18 -43.45 -9.06
N ASP A 123 -21.91 -43.81 -9.20
CA ASP A 123 -21.41 -44.98 -9.95
C ASP A 123 -20.93 -46.05 -8.96
#